data_AF-A0A8S3ZUT3-F1
#
_entry.id   AF-A0A8S3ZUT3-F1
#
_cell.length_a   1.000
_cell.length_b   1.000
_cell.length_c   1.000
_cell.angle_alpha   90.00
_cell.angle_beta   90.00
_cell.angle_gamma   90.00
#
_symmetry.space_group_name_H-M   'P 1'
#
loop_
_entity.id
_entity.type
_entity.pdbx_description
1 polymer ?
#
loop_
_entity_poly.entity_id
_entity_poly.type
_entity_poly.pdbx_seq_one_letter_code
_entity_poly.pdbx_strand_id
1 'polypeptide(L)'
;MKQEDLYRNKVILAPMVRVCALPMRLLALDYGADLVYSEEQIDRKILLCEKKENQILHTTDFMLSDGTVVFRTCPAEKGKLILQIGTSDGKRSLAAARKLQDYIAGVDVNMGCPKEFSVKVVDSY
;
A
#
# COMPACT_ATOMS: atom_id res chain seq x y z
N MET A 1 2.71 -12.86 17.35
CA MET A 1 2.01 -13.75 16.39
C MET A 1 3.07 -14.48 15.60
N LYS A 2 3.02 -15.82 15.49
CA LYS A 2 3.93 -16.52 14.57
C LYS A 2 3.52 -16.15 13.14
N GLN A 3 4.49 -15.91 12.26
CA GLN A 3 4.27 -15.44 10.88
C GLN A 3 3.30 -16.33 10.08
N GLU A 4 3.21 -17.62 10.44
CA GLU A 4 2.42 -18.66 9.76
C GLU A 4 0.90 -18.48 9.85
N ASP A 5 0.38 -17.70 10.80
CA ASP A 5 -1.07 -17.52 10.99
C ASP A 5 -1.66 -16.31 10.25
N LEU A 6 -0.82 -15.41 9.71
CA LEU A 6 -1.30 -14.13 9.16
C LEU A 6 -2.31 -14.32 8.01
N TYR A 7 -2.07 -15.28 7.12
CA TYR A 7 -2.87 -15.51 5.91
C TYR A 7 -3.78 -16.75 5.98
N ARG A 8 -3.72 -17.54 7.05
CA ARG A 8 -4.48 -18.79 7.13
C ARG A 8 -5.93 -18.52 7.54
N ASN A 9 -6.89 -19.06 6.79
CA ASN A 9 -8.34 -18.95 7.03
C ASN A 9 -8.82 -17.49 7.18
N LYS A 10 -8.36 -16.61 6.29
CA LYS A 10 -8.67 -15.18 6.33
C LYS A 10 -9.66 -14.77 5.24
N VAL A 11 -10.52 -13.81 5.57
CA VAL A 11 -11.31 -13.04 4.59
C VAL A 11 -10.51 -11.79 4.22
N ILE A 12 -10.16 -11.66 2.94
CA ILE A 12 -9.21 -10.65 2.47
C ILE A 12 -9.84 -9.76 1.41
N LEU A 13 -9.78 -8.44 1.60
CA LEU A 13 -10.10 -7.48 0.53
C LEU A 13 -8.94 -7.49 -0.49
N ALA A 14 -9.24 -7.93 -1.72
CA ALA A 14 -8.28 -7.97 -2.82
C ALA A 14 -7.85 -6.54 -3.26
N PRO A 15 -6.65 -6.39 -3.84
CA PRO A 15 -6.16 -5.10 -4.32
C PRO A 15 -6.91 -4.67 -5.58
N MET A 16 -7.47 -3.45 -5.56
CA MET A 16 -8.22 -2.88 -6.68
C MET A 16 -7.87 -1.40 -6.85
N VAL A 17 -7.28 -1.06 -8.00
CA VAL A 17 -6.90 0.32 -8.35
C VAL A 17 -8.12 1.24 -8.32
N ARG A 18 -7.98 2.42 -7.68
CA ARG A 18 -9.06 3.41 -7.41
C ARG A 18 -10.17 2.97 -6.45
N VAL A 19 -10.29 1.68 -6.13
CA VAL A 19 -11.32 1.17 -5.21
C VAL A 19 -10.75 1.07 -3.80
N CYS A 20 -9.56 0.50 -3.63
CA CYS A 20 -8.94 0.23 -2.32
C CYS A 20 -8.21 1.44 -1.71
N ALA A 21 -8.77 2.64 -1.87
CA ALA A 21 -8.41 3.80 -1.06
C ALA A 21 -8.83 3.60 0.41
N LEU A 22 -8.31 4.43 1.33
CA LEU A 22 -8.53 4.26 2.78
C LEU A 22 -10.02 4.00 3.17
N PRO A 23 -11.01 4.75 2.65
CA PRO A 23 -12.41 4.52 3.06
C PRO A 23 -12.93 3.11 2.77
N MET A 24 -12.59 2.53 1.61
CA MET A 24 -13.03 1.18 1.25
C MET A 24 -12.36 0.12 2.12
N ARG A 25 -11.08 0.30 2.45
CA ARG A 25 -10.35 -0.61 3.33
C ARG A 25 -10.95 -0.62 4.73
N LEU A 26 -11.25 0.56 5.28
CA LEU A 26 -11.92 0.66 6.58
C LEU A 26 -13.31 0.03 6.54
N LEU A 27 -14.10 0.29 5.49
CA LEU A 27 -15.42 -0.32 5.34
C LEU A 27 -15.34 -1.85 5.29
N ALA A 28 -14.38 -2.42 4.57
CA ALA A 28 -14.18 -3.87 4.52
C ALA A 28 -13.82 -4.43 5.91
N LEU A 29 -12.99 -3.73 6.68
CA LEU A 29 -12.67 -4.11 8.06
C LEU A 29 -13.92 -4.07 8.96
N ASP A 30 -14.77 -3.05 8.82
CA ASP A 30 -16.02 -2.92 9.57
C ASP A 30 -16.98 -4.09 9.27
N TYR A 31 -16.95 -4.63 8.05
CA TYR A 31 -17.74 -5.80 7.64
C TYR A 31 -17.04 -7.15 7.84
N GLY A 32 -15.91 -7.18 8.56
CA GLY A 32 -15.29 -8.42 9.00
C GLY A 32 -14.18 -8.95 8.10
N ALA A 33 -13.59 -8.15 7.22
CA ALA A 33 -12.32 -8.51 6.58
C ALA A 33 -11.20 -8.61 7.64
N ASP A 34 -10.39 -9.66 7.54
CA ASP A 34 -9.22 -9.86 8.40
C ASP A 34 -8.03 -9.02 7.92
N LEU A 35 -7.82 -8.97 6.60
CA LEU A 35 -6.75 -8.25 5.93
C LEU A 35 -7.31 -7.41 4.78
N VAL A 36 -6.66 -6.28 4.53
CA VAL A 36 -7.06 -5.36 3.46
C VAL A 36 -5.85 -4.98 2.63
N TYR A 37 -5.94 -5.21 1.32
CA TYR A 37 -4.89 -4.76 0.40
C TYR A 37 -5.10 -3.30 0.02
N SER A 38 -3.99 -2.58 -0.16
CA SER A 38 -4.00 -1.30 -0.87
C SER A 38 -4.37 -1.49 -2.35
N GLU A 39 -4.64 -0.40 -3.04
CA GLU A 39 -4.47 -0.40 -4.50
C GLU A 39 -3.00 -0.68 -4.89
N GLU A 40 -2.77 -1.05 -6.16
CA GLU A 40 -1.43 -1.21 -6.71
C GLU A 40 -0.68 0.14 -6.66
N GLN A 41 0.30 0.24 -5.77
CA GLN A 41 1.14 1.42 -5.63
C GLN A 41 2.40 1.30 -6.45
N ILE A 42 2.72 2.33 -7.23
CA ILE A 42 3.94 2.37 -8.04
C ILE A 42 5.11 2.74 -7.14
N ASP A 43 6.13 1.88 -7.08
CA ASP A 43 7.32 2.05 -6.23
C ASP A 43 7.95 3.45 -6.35
N ARG A 44 8.16 3.95 -7.57
CA ARG A 44 8.70 5.29 -7.86
C ARG A 44 7.87 6.39 -7.23
N LYS A 45 6.54 6.28 -7.32
CA LYS A 45 5.62 7.30 -6.81
C LYS A 45 5.66 7.34 -5.28
N ILE A 46 5.74 6.19 -4.61
CA ILE A 46 5.97 6.10 -3.15
C ILE A 46 7.28 6.78 -2.77
N LEU A 47 8.36 6.52 -3.51
CA LEU A 47 9.68 7.08 -3.21
C LEU A 47 9.72 8.60 -3.30
N LEU A 48 8.98 9.19 -4.24
CA LEU A 48 8.85 10.66 -4.40
C LEU A 48 7.99 11.34 -3.34
N CYS A 49 7.23 10.60 -2.54
CA CYS A 49 6.34 11.20 -1.54
C CYS A 49 7.06 11.65 -0.28
N GLU A 50 6.58 12.70 0.37
CA GLU A 50 6.95 13.05 1.74
C GLU A 50 5.86 12.60 2.71
N LYS A 51 6.30 12.13 3.88
CA LYS A 51 5.39 11.77 4.96
C LYS A 51 4.87 13.04 5.63
N LYS A 52 3.56 13.14 5.83
CA LYS A 52 2.90 14.21 6.57
C LYS A 52 1.88 13.62 7.54
N GLU A 53 2.02 13.95 8.82
CA GLU A 53 0.99 13.64 9.80
C GLU A 53 -0.17 14.63 9.65
N ASN A 54 -1.39 14.10 9.53
CA ASN A 54 -2.60 14.87 9.36
C ASN A 54 -3.43 14.80 10.63
N GLN A 55 -3.28 15.80 11.50
CA GLN A 55 -3.95 15.84 12.80
C GLN A 55 -5.47 16.03 12.69
N ILE A 56 -5.96 16.67 11.62
CA ILE A 56 -7.38 16.93 11.40
C ILE A 56 -8.12 15.62 11.09
N LEU A 57 -7.50 14.77 10.27
CA LEU A 57 -8.08 13.49 9.85
C LEU A 57 -7.63 12.30 10.70
N HIS A 58 -6.64 12.52 11.58
CA HIS A 58 -5.94 11.46 12.32
C HIS A 58 -5.35 10.38 11.39
N THR A 59 -4.74 10.82 10.29
CA THR A 59 -4.11 9.96 9.28
C THR A 59 -2.63 10.26 9.13
N THR A 60 -1.89 9.29 8.59
CA THR A 60 -0.56 9.51 8.03
C THR A 60 -0.67 9.52 6.51
N ASP A 61 -0.22 10.61 5.90
CA ASP A 61 -0.33 10.86 4.47
C ASP A 61 1.06 10.81 3.83
N PHE A 62 1.16 10.19 2.66
CA PHE A 62 2.35 10.20 1.82
C PHE A 62 2.00 10.97 0.56
N MET A 63 2.58 12.17 0.43
CA MET A 63 2.15 13.16 -0.56
C MET A 63 3.30 13.58 -1.46
N LEU A 64 3.01 13.83 -2.74
CA LEU A 64 3.94 14.50 -3.64
C LEU A 64 4.03 16.00 -3.29
N SER A 65 5.06 16.66 -3.84
CA SER A 65 5.30 18.09 -3.66
C SER A 65 4.16 18.98 -4.18
N ASP A 66 3.38 18.49 -5.15
CA ASP A 66 2.20 19.17 -5.70
C ASP A 66 0.94 19.04 -4.81
N GLY A 67 1.04 18.37 -3.66
CA GLY A 67 -0.07 18.15 -2.73
C GLY A 67 -0.89 16.89 -3.00
N THR A 68 -0.58 16.12 -4.05
CA THR A 68 -1.27 14.86 -4.34
C THR A 68 -0.97 13.82 -3.27
N VAL A 69 -2.01 13.31 -2.60
CA VAL A 69 -1.90 12.18 -1.67
C VAL A 69 -1.82 10.88 -2.46
N VAL A 70 -0.66 10.22 -2.42
CA VAL A 70 -0.43 8.94 -3.11
C VAL A 70 -0.87 7.77 -2.25
N PHE A 71 -0.60 7.85 -0.95
CA PHE A 71 -1.00 6.83 0.00
C PHE A 71 -1.44 7.48 1.30
N ARG A 72 -2.53 6.97 1.88
CA ARG A 72 -3.07 7.43 3.17
C ARG A 72 -3.47 6.22 3.99
N THR A 73 -3.10 6.26 5.26
CA THR A 73 -3.38 5.22 6.25
C THR A 73 -3.74 5.81 7.60
N CYS A 74 -4.30 5.01 8.49
CA CYS A 74 -4.64 5.42 9.85
C CYS A 74 -4.44 4.27 10.86
N PRO A 75 -4.45 4.54 12.16
CA PRO A 75 -4.26 3.51 13.18
C PRO A 75 -5.26 2.34 13.12
N ALA A 76 -6.46 2.53 12.56
CA ALA A 76 -7.51 1.51 12.54
C ALA A 76 -7.20 0.28 11.67
N GLU A 77 -6.36 0.42 10.64
CA GLU A 77 -5.93 -0.69 9.77
C GLU A 77 -4.53 -1.22 10.10
N LYS A 78 -3.90 -0.71 11.17
CA LYS A 78 -2.58 -1.14 11.63
C LYS A 78 -2.59 -2.64 11.96
N GLY A 79 -1.62 -3.36 11.42
CA GLY A 79 -1.53 -4.82 11.59
C GLY A 79 -2.45 -5.63 10.65
N LYS A 80 -3.22 -4.97 9.77
CA LYS A 80 -4.11 -5.63 8.79
C LYS A 80 -3.89 -5.18 7.34
N LEU A 81 -3.28 -4.02 7.14
CA LEU A 81 -3.03 -3.44 5.83
C LEU A 81 -1.87 -4.12 5.10
N ILE A 82 -2.13 -4.67 3.91
CA ILE A 82 -1.10 -5.21 3.01
C ILE A 82 -0.85 -4.20 1.89
N LEU A 83 0.40 -3.77 1.72
CA LEU A 83 0.79 -2.89 0.61
C LEU A 83 1.07 -3.73 -0.63
N GLN A 84 0.29 -3.53 -1.69
CA GLN A 84 0.62 -4.08 -3.00
C GLN A 84 1.48 -3.08 -3.79
N ILE A 85 2.65 -3.54 -4.25
CA ILE A 85 3.59 -2.75 -5.05
C ILE A 85 3.57 -3.25 -6.50
N GLY A 86 3.40 -2.32 -7.44
CA GLY A 86 3.75 -2.50 -8.85
C GLY A 86 5.21 -2.07 -9.06
N THR A 87 6.05 -3.00 -9.48
CA THR A 87 7.50 -2.77 -9.65
C THR A 87 8.12 -3.77 -10.63
N SER A 88 9.21 -3.35 -11.26
CA SER A 88 10.08 -4.18 -12.10
C SER A 88 11.52 -4.24 -11.58
N ASP A 89 11.79 -3.74 -10.36
CA ASP A 89 13.13 -3.62 -9.78
C ASP A 89 13.10 -3.91 -8.26
N GLY A 90 13.83 -4.95 -7.85
CA GLY A 90 13.84 -5.38 -6.46
C GLY A 90 14.40 -4.34 -5.48
N LYS A 91 15.38 -3.52 -5.88
CA LYS A 91 15.97 -2.49 -5.01
C LYS A 91 15.01 -1.34 -4.78
N ARG A 92 14.33 -0.86 -5.83
CA ARG A 92 13.28 0.16 -5.71
C ARG A 92 12.10 -0.34 -4.90
N SER A 93 11.65 -1.57 -5.17
CA SER A 93 10.58 -2.20 -4.38
C SER A 93 10.93 -2.27 -2.89
N LEU A 94 12.16 -2.68 -2.56
CA LEU A 94 12.63 -2.73 -1.18
C LEU A 94 12.65 -1.34 -0.53
N ALA A 95 13.12 -0.32 -1.26
CA ALA A 95 13.14 1.05 -0.77
C ALA A 95 11.71 1.60 -0.52
N ALA A 96 10.78 1.33 -1.42
CA ALA A 96 9.37 1.72 -1.28
C ALA A 96 8.71 1.01 -0.09
N ALA A 97 8.94 -0.30 0.06
CA ALA A 97 8.47 -1.09 1.20
C ALA A 97 9.00 -0.55 2.54
N ARG A 98 10.30 -0.26 2.63
CA ARG A 98 10.93 0.32 3.84
C ARG A 98 10.33 1.68 4.22
N LYS A 99 9.96 2.50 3.25
CA LYS A 99 9.32 3.81 3.49
C LYS A 99 7.95 3.70 4.17
N LEU A 100 7.24 2.59 3.94
CA LEU A 100 5.90 2.33 4.47
C LEU A 100 5.86 1.25 5.56
N GLN A 101 7.00 0.65 5.93
CA GLN A 101 7.06 -0.55 6.78
C GLN A 101 6.37 -0.41 8.15
N ASP A 102 6.39 0.78 8.74
CA ASP A 102 5.82 1.01 10.07
C ASP A 102 4.29 1.13 10.07
N TYR A 103 3.67 1.19 8.88
CA TYR A 103 2.23 1.41 8.69
C TYR A 103 1.52 0.19 8.08
N ILE A 104 2.28 -0.81 7.64
CA ILE A 104 1.76 -1.97 6.92
C ILE A 104 2.04 -3.26 7.71
N ALA A 105 1.21 -4.27 7.50
CA ALA A 105 1.36 -5.61 8.07
C ALA A 105 2.10 -6.57 7.15
N GLY A 106 2.16 -6.25 5.85
CA GLY A 106 2.86 -7.05 4.86
C GLY A 106 3.03 -6.31 3.54
N VAL A 107 3.88 -6.87 2.69
CA VAL A 107 4.17 -6.38 1.35
C VAL A 107 3.77 -7.47 0.36
N ASP A 108 3.10 -7.07 -0.70
CA ASP A 108 2.71 -7.88 -1.84
C ASP A 108 3.30 -7.28 -3.13
N VAL A 109 3.62 -8.12 -4.11
CA VAL A 109 4.12 -7.68 -5.42
C VAL A 109 3.12 -8.10 -6.48
N ASN A 110 2.60 -7.12 -7.23
CA ASN A 110 1.70 -7.42 -8.33
C ASN A 110 2.47 -8.07 -9.49
N MET A 111 2.16 -9.34 -9.77
CA MET A 111 2.72 -10.10 -10.91
C MET A 111 1.72 -10.31 -12.05
N GLY A 112 0.52 -9.72 -11.98
CA GLY A 112 -0.55 -9.91 -12.95
C GLY A 112 -0.80 -8.74 -13.90
N CYS A 113 -0.24 -7.56 -13.61
CA CYS A 113 -0.52 -6.34 -14.38
C CYS A 113 0.40 -6.24 -15.63
N PRO A 114 -0.14 -6.26 -16.86
CA PRO A 114 0.68 -6.12 -18.07
C PRO A 114 1.03 -4.66 -18.39
N LYS A 115 0.69 -3.70 -17.50
CA LYS A 115 0.92 -2.27 -17.74
C LYS A 115 2.40 -1.95 -17.74
N GLU A 116 2.77 -0.95 -18.54
CA GLU A 116 4.17 -0.63 -18.82
C GLU A 116 5.03 -0.41 -17.57
N PHE A 117 4.48 0.23 -16.53
CA PHE A 117 5.21 0.45 -15.27
C PHE A 117 5.51 -0.83 -14.49
N SER A 118 4.78 -1.92 -14.74
CA SER A 118 4.98 -3.23 -14.11
C SER A 118 5.91 -4.14 -14.93
N VAL A 119 6.16 -3.83 -16.20
CA VAL A 119 6.95 -4.69 -17.11
C VAL A 119 8.23 -4.03 -17.65
N LYS A 120 8.37 -2.70 -17.59
CA LYS A 120 9.55 -1.98 -18.12
C LYS A 120 10.39 -1.38 -17.01
N VAL A 121 11.69 -1.67 -17.03
CA VAL A 121 12.70 -0.94 -16.25
C VAL A 121 12.98 0.38 -16.97
N VAL A 122 12.25 1.44 -16.63
CA VAL A 122 12.48 2.78 -17.23
C VAL A 122 13.41 3.58 -16.33
N ASP A 123 14.71 3.64 -16.62
CA ASP A 123 15.72 4.28 -15.75
C ASP A 123 15.68 5.82 -15.73
N SER A 124 14.72 6.47 -16.39
CA SER A 124 14.70 7.93 -16.53
C SER A 124 13.30 8.54 -16.42
N TYR A 125 13.11 9.38 -15.40
CA TYR A 125 12.33 10.63 -15.40
C TYR A 125 13.10 11.66 -14.60
#